data_AF-A0A850T895-F1
#
_entry.id   AF-A0A850T895-F1
#
_cell.length_a   1.000
_cell.length_b   1.000
_cell.length_c   1.000
_cell.angle_alpha   90.00
_cell.angle_beta   90.00
_cell.angle_gamma   90.00
#
_symmetry.space_group_name_H-M   'P 1'
#
loop_
_entity.id
_entity.type
_entity.pdbx_description
1 polymer ?
#
loop_
_entity_poly.entity_id
_entity_poly.type
_entity_poly.pdbx_seq_one_letter_code
_entity_poly.pdbx_strand_id
1 'polypeptide(L)'
;MDLKTEYFDDGSSFYPIDPLMLNPEYLEEFAIFERYPKKDNLYRFRCLIMDFDSTPIETVIKLLKSWKVVYIHKKHLTSYEAHIKENLGYILMLDKLETKKKTKVFTQVSTNVIKDVFDSHYNDSVISPKAIEKVEKLVSQVIDFISDSNSLECLAELIGHDYNTHVHSIKVGWILAAFINANKDLFKASYDLDLKSLLIKATVAGFMHDIGKIKIPENILNKRGKLDNLEYITVQSHTSYSLSLLFESGLPKFAMQAILYHHESEDGSGYPCGLKGDQIPLIAKAIHIIDVFEALTAERPYKKAKTPFEALRIMMGENPQVEVLNKFEQEARQNKKAPIEAIVRNERDVKIQRLKERMMLEEEAKKRVEVRLKLRDRGMAHCFDKELMKRFIITINESKSFNLSELI
;
A
#
# COMPACT_ATOMS: atom_id res chain seq x y z
N MET A 1 -13.57 29.06 24.37
CA MET A 1 -14.90 28.67 24.91
C MET A 1 -14.64 27.83 26.14
N ASP A 2 -14.93 28.37 27.32
CA ASP A 2 -14.55 27.79 28.62
C ASP A 2 -14.98 26.33 28.73
N LEU A 3 -14.00 25.43 28.86
CA LEU A 3 -14.26 24.03 29.16
C LEU A 3 -14.86 23.95 30.56
N LYS A 4 -16.12 23.50 30.67
CA LYS A 4 -16.76 23.24 31.96
C LYS A 4 -16.13 22.01 32.61
N THR A 5 -16.04 22.02 33.94
CA THR A 5 -15.56 20.87 34.74
C THR A 5 -16.52 19.67 34.69
N GLU A 6 -17.79 19.91 34.36
CA GLU A 6 -18.80 18.86 34.15
C GLU A 6 -19.72 19.19 32.96
N TYR A 7 -20.12 18.15 32.22
CA TYR A 7 -21.14 18.21 31.17
C TYR A 7 -22.26 17.18 31.44
N PHE A 8 -23.47 17.51 30.99
CA PHE A 8 -24.61 16.60 30.94
C PHE A 8 -25.05 16.51 29.48
N ASP A 9 -24.90 15.34 28.88
CA ASP A 9 -25.04 15.12 27.44
C ASP A 9 -25.56 13.70 27.18
N ASP A 10 -26.24 13.47 26.07
CA ASP A 10 -26.69 12.13 25.65
C ASP A 10 -25.54 11.21 25.20
N GLY A 11 -24.31 11.75 25.19
CA GLY A 11 -23.08 11.08 24.80
C GLY A 11 -22.68 11.35 23.35
N SER A 12 -23.54 12.00 22.56
CA SER A 12 -23.27 12.32 21.16
C SER A 12 -22.15 13.34 20.98
N SER A 13 -21.85 14.17 21.99
CA SER A 13 -20.80 15.19 21.93
C SER A 13 -19.41 14.67 22.29
N PHE A 14 -19.30 13.43 22.77
CA PHE A 14 -18.05 12.84 23.27
C PHE A 14 -17.60 11.64 22.44
N TYR A 15 -16.29 11.41 22.42
CA TYR A 15 -15.63 10.30 21.73
C TYR A 15 -14.85 9.45 22.73
N PRO A 16 -15.09 8.13 22.81
CA PRO A 16 -14.36 7.24 23.71
C PRO A 16 -12.95 6.95 23.17
N ILE A 17 -11.96 6.97 24.05
CA ILE A 17 -10.56 6.66 23.73
C ILE A 17 -9.97 5.68 24.76
N ASP A 18 -9.00 4.88 24.31
CA ASP A 18 -8.21 4.03 25.19
C ASP A 18 -7.11 4.89 25.82
N PRO A 19 -7.08 5.07 27.16
CA PRO A 19 -6.11 5.94 27.79
C PRO A 19 -4.67 5.50 27.60
N LEU A 20 -4.41 4.22 27.27
CA LEU A 20 -3.06 3.76 26.95
C LEU A 20 -2.52 4.39 25.65
N MET A 21 -3.38 4.88 24.76
CA MET A 21 -2.95 5.54 23.52
C MET A 21 -2.40 6.97 23.74
N LEU A 22 -2.51 7.48 24.97
CA LEU A 22 -2.04 8.81 25.33
C LEU A 22 -0.61 8.73 25.86
N ASN A 23 0.31 9.46 25.23
CA ASN A 23 1.69 9.54 25.68
C ASN A 23 1.77 10.55 26.84
N PRO A 24 2.06 10.13 28.08
CA PRO A 24 2.03 11.01 29.24
C PRO A 24 3.02 12.17 29.20
N GLU A 25 4.03 12.12 28.34
CA GLU A 25 5.03 13.19 28.17
C GLU A 25 4.59 14.29 27.19
N TYR A 26 3.59 14.02 26.35
CA TYR A 26 3.17 14.91 25.27
C TYR A 26 1.64 14.97 25.20
N LEU A 27 0.99 15.54 26.21
CA LEU A 27 -0.46 15.65 26.27
C LEU A 27 -0.87 17.09 26.03
N GLU A 28 -0.97 17.47 24.76
CA GLU A 28 -1.36 18.83 24.42
C GLU A 28 -2.82 18.87 23.94
N GLU A 29 -3.51 19.96 24.28
CA GLU A 29 -4.69 20.49 23.59
C GLU A 29 -6.08 19.87 23.80
N PHE A 30 -6.29 18.89 24.68
CA PHE A 30 -7.65 18.37 24.92
C PHE A 30 -7.94 17.83 26.31
N ALA A 31 -9.09 18.23 26.87
CA ALA A 31 -9.53 17.73 28.17
C ALA A 31 -10.01 16.27 28.10
N ILE A 32 -9.68 15.50 29.14
CA ILE A 32 -10.11 14.11 29.33
C ILE A 32 -11.26 14.08 30.32
N PHE A 33 -12.28 13.29 30.00
CA PHE A 33 -13.47 13.09 30.80
C PHE A 33 -13.67 11.62 31.13
N GLU A 34 -14.34 11.36 32.25
CA GLU A 34 -14.96 10.08 32.53
C GLU A 34 -16.48 10.20 32.46
N ARG A 35 -17.17 9.08 32.21
CA ARG A 35 -18.61 9.05 31.97
C ARG A 35 -19.34 8.28 33.06
N TYR A 36 -20.40 8.88 33.60
CA TYR A 36 -21.35 8.24 34.51
C TYR A 36 -22.76 8.24 33.92
N PRO A 37 -23.49 7.11 33.96
CA PRO A 37 -24.89 7.08 33.55
C PRO A 37 -25.76 7.94 34.49
N LYS A 38 -26.75 8.61 33.90
CA LYS A 38 -27.83 9.34 34.60
C LYS A 38 -29.19 8.85 34.07
N LYS A 39 -30.28 9.37 34.67
CA LYS A 39 -31.65 9.09 34.21
C LYS A 39 -31.89 9.71 32.83
N ASP A 40 -32.93 9.24 32.14
CA ASP A 40 -33.43 9.80 30.88
C ASP A 40 -32.41 9.75 29.72
N ASN A 41 -31.61 8.68 29.65
CA ASN A 41 -30.56 8.45 28.65
C ASN A 41 -29.46 9.53 28.60
N LEU A 42 -29.31 10.31 29.67
CA LEU A 42 -28.23 11.28 29.81
C LEU A 42 -27.03 10.67 30.51
N TYR A 43 -25.85 11.23 30.23
CA TYR A 43 -24.61 10.92 30.91
C TYR A 43 -24.05 12.18 31.57
N ARG A 44 -23.41 12.02 32.72
CA ARG A 44 -22.53 13.04 33.30
C ARG A 44 -21.10 12.75 32.86
N PHE A 45 -20.48 13.73 32.20
CA PHE A 45 -19.06 13.72 31.88
C PHE A 45 -18.31 14.60 32.88
N ARG A 46 -17.50 13.99 33.75
CA ARG A 46 -16.67 14.72 34.72
C ARG A 46 -15.28 14.86 34.15
N CYS A 47 -14.75 16.08 34.15
CA CYS A 47 -13.40 16.32 33.71
C CYS A 47 -12.39 15.67 34.68
N LEU A 48 -11.47 14.89 34.13
CA LEU A 48 -10.36 14.29 34.85
C LEU A 48 -9.12 15.17 34.78
N ILE A 49 -8.77 15.64 33.58
CA ILE A 49 -7.65 16.56 33.32
C ILE A 49 -8.08 17.59 32.28
N MET A 50 -7.89 18.88 32.58
CA MET A 50 -8.12 19.97 31.63
C MET A 50 -6.82 20.55 31.06
N ASP A 51 -5.75 20.47 31.83
CA ASP A 51 -4.45 21.06 31.53
C ASP A 51 -3.36 20.08 32.00
N PHE A 52 -2.60 19.54 31.05
CA PHE A 52 -1.54 18.59 31.36
C PHE A 52 -0.23 19.29 31.73
N ASP A 53 -0.02 20.54 31.32
CA ASP A 53 1.20 21.28 31.61
C ASP A 53 1.35 21.53 33.12
N SER A 54 0.23 21.74 33.79
CA SER A 54 0.17 21.94 35.24
C SER A 54 -0.08 20.65 36.05
N THR A 55 -0.32 19.51 35.39
CA THR A 55 -0.59 18.23 36.06
C THR A 55 0.69 17.39 36.16
N PRO A 56 1.13 16.97 37.37
CA PRO A 56 2.31 16.12 37.51
C PRO A 56 2.19 14.82 36.70
N ILE A 57 3.26 14.45 35.99
CA ILE A 57 3.27 13.29 35.08
C ILE A 57 2.91 11.98 35.79
N GLU A 58 3.27 11.81 37.06
CA GLU A 58 2.90 10.64 37.86
C GLU A 58 1.38 10.54 38.05
N THR A 59 0.71 11.69 38.18
CA THR A 59 -0.75 11.75 38.31
C THR A 59 -1.42 11.36 36.99
N VAL A 60 -0.90 11.87 35.87
CA VAL A 60 -1.32 11.48 34.52
C VAL A 60 -1.16 9.97 34.33
N ILE A 61 0.03 9.42 34.60
CA ILE A 61 0.31 7.99 34.45
C ILE A 61 -0.62 7.14 35.32
N LYS A 62 -0.86 7.56 36.57
CA LYS A 62 -1.79 6.87 37.48
C LYS A 62 -3.21 6.87 36.91
N LEU A 63 -3.64 7.98 36.33
CA LEU A 63 -4.94 8.09 35.66
C LEU A 63 -4.99 7.18 34.44
N LEU A 64 -4.04 7.27 33.51
CA LEU A 64 -4.10 6.47 32.29
C LEU A 64 -4.11 4.95 32.55
N LYS A 65 -3.52 4.52 33.68
CA LYS A 65 -3.54 3.11 34.14
C LYS A 65 -4.82 2.70 34.86
N SER A 66 -5.58 3.64 35.41
CA SER A 66 -6.72 3.33 36.30
C SER A 66 -8.06 3.24 35.55
N TRP A 67 -8.17 3.84 34.36
CA TRP A 67 -9.38 3.81 33.55
C TRP A 67 -9.23 2.85 32.36
N LYS A 68 -10.31 2.12 32.04
CA LYS A 68 -10.37 1.29 30.82
C LYS A 68 -10.72 2.10 29.58
N VAL A 69 -11.52 3.15 29.77
CA VAL A 69 -11.99 4.06 28.71
C VAL A 69 -12.10 5.44 29.32
N VAL A 70 -11.60 6.44 28.60
CA VAL A 70 -11.84 7.86 28.88
C VAL A 70 -12.48 8.52 27.66
N TYR A 71 -12.90 9.76 27.77
CA TYR A 71 -13.66 10.47 26.74
C TYR A 71 -13.04 11.82 26.45
N ILE A 72 -13.08 12.23 25.19
CA ILE A 72 -12.75 13.60 24.77
C ILE A 72 -13.99 14.23 24.14
N HIS A 73 -14.12 15.54 24.21
CA HIS A 73 -15.17 16.23 23.46
C HIS A 73 -14.83 16.19 21.96
N LYS A 74 -15.79 15.93 21.07
CA LYS A 74 -15.57 15.81 19.62
C LYS A 74 -14.95 17.03 18.95
N LYS A 75 -14.98 18.19 19.61
CA LYS A 75 -14.34 19.43 19.14
C LYS A 75 -12.81 19.35 19.18
N HIS A 76 -12.28 18.41 19.96
CA HIS A 76 -10.86 18.13 20.12
C HIS A 76 -10.43 16.88 19.34
N LEU A 77 -11.29 16.30 18.51
CA LEU A 77 -10.96 15.08 17.77
C LEU A 77 -9.74 15.29 16.87
N THR A 78 -9.62 16.46 16.24
CA THR A 78 -8.45 16.81 15.41
C THR A 78 -7.16 16.87 16.21
N SER A 79 -7.15 17.49 17.40
CA SER A 79 -5.97 17.51 18.27
C SER A 79 -5.61 16.11 18.77
N TYR A 80 -6.60 15.27 19.09
CA TYR A 80 -6.39 13.87 19.43
C TYR A 80 -5.80 13.07 18.27
N GLU A 81 -6.32 13.24 17.04
CA GLU A 81 -5.77 12.59 15.86
C GLU A 81 -4.32 13.02 15.57
N ALA A 82 -4.01 14.31 15.77
CA ALA A 82 -2.65 14.83 15.69
C ALA A 82 -1.75 14.19 16.75
N HIS A 83 -2.20 14.11 18.01
CA HIS A 83 -1.50 13.44 19.10
C HIS A 83 -1.16 11.98 18.75
N ILE A 84 -2.13 11.22 18.26
CA ILE A 84 -1.93 9.82 17.86
C ILE A 84 -0.92 9.69 16.72
N LYS A 85 -0.95 10.60 15.75
CA LYS A 85 -0.01 10.64 14.62
C LYS A 85 1.42 10.96 15.06
N GLU A 86 1.58 11.91 15.98
CA GLU A 86 2.87 12.36 16.49
C GLU A 86 3.50 11.36 17.47
N ASN A 87 2.67 10.53 18.11
CA ASN A 87 3.09 9.53 19.10
C ASN A 87 2.90 8.08 18.63
N LEU A 88 2.84 7.83 17.32
CA LEU A 88 2.58 6.49 16.79
C LEU A 88 3.64 5.49 17.26
N GLY A 89 4.92 5.86 17.23
CA GLY A 89 6.02 5.01 17.69
C GLY A 89 5.87 4.60 19.17
N TYR A 90 5.47 5.54 20.03
CA TYR A 90 5.16 5.25 21.44
C TYR A 90 4.05 4.21 21.57
N ILE A 91 2.93 4.41 20.87
CA ILE A 91 1.76 3.53 20.93
C ILE A 91 2.10 2.09 20.49
N LEU A 92 2.91 1.97 19.44
CA LEU A 92 3.33 0.67 18.90
C LEU A 92 4.21 -0.14 19.86
N MET A 93 5.00 0.55 20.69
CA MET A 93 5.90 -0.08 21.66
C MET A 93 5.23 -0.41 23.01
N LEU A 94 3.92 -0.17 23.17
CA LEU A 94 3.22 -0.48 24.42
C LEU A 94 2.91 -1.98 24.54
N ASP A 95 3.61 -2.69 25.43
CA ASP A 95 3.38 -4.13 25.69
C ASP A 95 1.95 -4.46 26.14
N LYS A 96 1.31 -3.53 26.86
CA LYS A 96 -0.05 -3.72 27.39
C LYS A 96 -1.15 -3.52 26.36
N LEU A 97 -0.83 -2.96 25.20
CA LEU A 97 -1.81 -2.69 24.16
C LEU A 97 -1.93 -3.90 23.24
N GLU A 98 -3.15 -4.41 23.07
CA GLU A 98 -3.43 -5.55 22.20
C GLU A 98 -2.95 -5.31 20.76
N THR A 99 -2.37 -6.34 20.14
CA THR A 99 -1.89 -6.34 18.74
C THR A 99 -2.91 -5.76 17.78
N LYS A 100 -4.17 -6.19 17.86
CA LYS A 100 -5.28 -5.70 17.02
C LYS A 100 -5.51 -4.19 17.14
N LYS A 101 -5.32 -3.61 18.34
CA LYS A 101 -5.45 -2.15 18.55
C LYS A 101 -4.26 -1.43 17.94
N LYS A 102 -3.04 -1.96 18.09
CA LYS A 102 -1.83 -1.45 17.44
C LYS A 102 -2.00 -1.45 15.92
N THR A 103 -2.41 -2.56 15.32
CA THR A 103 -2.68 -2.67 13.88
C THR A 103 -3.67 -1.60 13.45
N LYS A 104 -4.81 -1.47 14.13
CA LYS A 104 -5.84 -0.48 13.75
C LYS A 104 -5.31 0.96 13.74
N VAL A 105 -4.59 1.37 14.78
CA VAL A 105 -4.03 2.73 14.87
C VAL A 105 -2.97 2.94 13.79
N PHE A 106 -2.08 1.97 13.64
CA PHE A 106 -1.04 1.97 12.62
C PHE A 106 -1.59 2.10 11.19
N THR A 107 -2.57 1.27 10.81
CA THR A 107 -3.21 1.31 9.50
C THR A 107 -3.90 2.65 9.28
N GLN A 108 -4.61 3.16 10.29
CA GLN A 108 -5.34 4.42 10.18
C GLN A 108 -4.40 5.61 9.99
N VAL A 109 -3.35 5.73 10.82
CA VAL A 109 -2.37 6.82 10.71
C VAL A 109 -1.62 6.73 9.38
N SER A 110 -1.17 5.53 8.99
CA SER A 110 -0.52 5.32 7.69
C SER A 110 -1.44 5.73 6.53
N THR A 111 -2.70 5.32 6.59
CA THR A 111 -3.71 5.65 5.56
C THR A 111 -3.90 7.15 5.44
N ASN A 112 -4.07 7.86 6.55
CA ASN A 112 -4.26 9.29 6.53
C ASN A 112 -3.04 10.01 5.97
N VAL A 113 -1.83 9.66 6.42
CA VAL A 113 -0.58 10.29 5.95
C VAL A 113 -0.38 10.10 4.45
N ILE A 114 -0.54 8.88 3.94
CA ILE A 114 -0.34 8.61 2.51
C ILE A 114 -1.48 9.21 1.68
N LYS A 115 -2.72 9.10 2.14
CA LYS A 115 -3.87 9.72 1.48
C LYS A 115 -3.70 11.24 1.37
N ASP A 116 -3.27 11.90 2.44
CA ASP A 116 -3.01 13.34 2.44
C ASP A 116 -2.01 13.73 1.34
N VAL A 117 -0.93 12.94 1.15
CA VAL A 117 0.06 13.18 0.08
C VAL A 117 -0.53 12.99 -1.31
N PHE A 118 -1.36 11.96 -1.51
CA PHE A 118 -1.99 11.71 -2.81
C PHE A 118 -3.06 12.78 -3.14
N ASP A 119 -3.89 13.14 -2.16
CA ASP A 119 -5.00 14.07 -2.33
C ASP A 119 -4.52 15.53 -2.45
N SER A 120 -3.52 15.93 -1.64
CA SER A 120 -2.99 17.30 -1.68
C SER A 120 -2.34 17.64 -3.02
N HIS A 121 -1.85 16.63 -3.74
CA HIS A 121 -1.12 16.81 -4.98
C HIS A 121 -1.92 16.43 -6.23
N TYR A 122 -3.25 16.25 -6.11
CA TYR A 122 -4.11 16.06 -7.28
C TYR A 122 -4.00 17.24 -8.27
N ASN A 123 -3.96 18.47 -7.73
CA ASN A 123 -3.83 19.71 -8.52
C ASN A 123 -2.38 20.18 -8.71
N ASP A 124 -1.43 19.64 -7.94
CA ASP A 124 -0.05 20.08 -8.01
C ASP A 124 0.71 19.41 -9.16
N SER A 125 1.74 20.13 -9.61
CA SER A 125 2.65 19.65 -10.64
C SER A 125 3.75 18.75 -10.06
N VAL A 126 4.10 18.93 -8.78
CA VAL A 126 5.24 18.29 -8.10
C VAL A 126 4.93 18.08 -6.61
N ILE A 127 5.45 17.00 -6.04
CA ILE A 127 5.38 16.66 -4.62
C ILE A 127 6.55 17.33 -3.90
N SER A 128 6.21 18.13 -2.88
CA SER A 128 7.21 18.88 -2.12
C SER A 128 8.08 17.97 -1.23
N PRO A 129 9.34 18.37 -0.95
CA PRO A 129 10.18 17.69 0.05
C PRO A 129 9.50 17.53 1.41
N LYS A 130 8.73 18.54 1.85
CA LYS A 130 7.98 18.49 3.12
C LYS A 130 6.93 17.37 3.16
N ALA A 131 6.35 17.01 2.01
CA ALA A 131 5.42 15.90 1.93
C ALA A 131 6.16 14.57 2.14
N ILE A 132 7.33 14.40 1.51
CA ILE A 132 8.19 13.23 1.71
C ILE A 132 8.72 13.16 3.14
N GLU A 133 9.14 14.26 3.74
CA GLU A 133 9.57 14.32 5.15
C GLU A 133 8.50 13.80 6.11
N LYS A 134 7.21 14.12 5.87
CA LYS A 134 6.10 13.57 6.66
C LYS A 134 5.98 12.06 6.53
N VAL A 135 6.18 11.52 5.34
CA VAL A 135 6.16 10.07 5.08
C VAL A 135 7.39 9.40 5.72
N GLU A 136 8.56 10.01 5.60
CA GLU A 136 9.79 9.51 6.23
C GLU A 136 9.68 9.50 7.75
N LYS A 137 9.06 10.52 8.35
CA LYS A 137 8.75 10.57 9.79
C LYS A 137 7.76 9.48 10.21
N LEU A 138 6.78 9.14 9.37
CA LEU A 138 5.91 7.99 9.62
C LEU A 138 6.72 6.70 9.63
N VAL A 139 7.56 6.47 8.60
CA VAL A 139 8.36 5.25 8.52
C VAL A 139 9.32 5.13 9.70
N SER A 140 9.99 6.21 10.08
CA SER A 140 10.96 6.19 11.19
C SER A 140 10.34 5.87 12.54
N GLN A 141 9.06 6.20 12.75
CA GLN A 141 8.31 5.83 13.97
C GLN A 141 7.90 4.35 14.01
N VAL A 142 7.73 3.72 12.85
CA VAL A 142 7.20 2.35 12.72
C VAL A 142 8.31 1.32 12.51
N ILE A 143 9.47 1.71 11.99
CA ILE A 143 10.54 0.79 11.58
C ILE A 143 11.04 -0.12 12.71
N ASP A 144 11.10 0.40 13.93
CA ASP A 144 11.53 -0.36 15.10
C ASP A 144 10.45 -1.39 15.48
N PHE A 145 9.17 -1.08 15.27
CA PHE A 145 8.07 -2.02 15.44
C PHE A 145 8.10 -3.12 14.39
N ILE A 146 8.35 -2.80 13.11
CA ILE A 146 8.46 -3.80 12.02
C ILE A 146 9.66 -4.74 12.20
N SER A 147 10.64 -4.33 12.99
CA SER A 147 11.81 -5.14 13.29
C SER A 147 11.53 -6.27 14.29
N ASP A 148 10.39 -6.24 14.99
CA ASP A 148 9.93 -7.32 15.88
C ASP A 148 9.20 -8.41 15.07
N SER A 149 9.43 -9.69 15.37
CA SER A 149 8.84 -10.83 14.64
C SER A 149 7.31 -10.89 14.76
N ASN A 150 6.73 -10.35 15.85
CA ASN A 150 5.28 -10.25 16.02
C ASN A 150 4.63 -9.20 15.09
N SER A 151 5.41 -8.31 14.48
CA SER A 151 4.89 -7.26 13.61
C SER A 151 4.44 -7.78 12.24
N LEU A 152 4.99 -8.91 11.78
CA LEU A 152 4.54 -9.59 10.57
C LEU A 152 3.10 -10.09 10.70
N GLU A 153 2.65 -10.46 11.91
CA GLU A 153 1.25 -10.80 12.17
C GLU A 153 0.34 -9.57 11.98
N CYS A 154 0.78 -8.38 12.42
CA CYS A 154 0.04 -7.13 12.18
C CYS A 154 -0.02 -6.78 10.69
N LEU A 155 1.07 -7.00 9.94
CA LEU A 155 1.09 -6.78 8.49
C LEU A 155 0.21 -7.82 7.78
N ALA A 156 0.13 -9.04 8.29
CA ALA A 156 -0.75 -10.07 7.76
C ALA A 156 -2.22 -9.68 7.86
N GLU A 157 -2.62 -9.02 8.95
CA GLU A 157 -3.96 -8.43 9.10
C GLU A 157 -4.25 -7.33 8.08
N LEU A 158 -3.26 -6.76 7.38
CA LEU A 158 -3.51 -5.84 6.27
C LEU A 158 -3.85 -6.60 4.98
N ILE A 159 -3.34 -7.82 4.80
CA ILE A 159 -3.45 -8.58 3.55
C ILE A 159 -4.91 -9.05 3.40
N GLY A 160 -5.50 -8.83 2.21
CA GLY A 160 -6.87 -9.25 1.89
C GLY A 160 -7.98 -8.21 2.08
N HIS A 161 -7.74 -7.07 2.75
CA HIS A 161 -8.74 -6.00 2.91
C HIS A 161 -8.87 -5.08 1.68
N ASP A 162 -10.04 -4.44 1.52
CA ASP A 162 -10.47 -3.50 0.47
C ASP A 162 -9.37 -2.86 -0.38
N TYR A 163 -9.50 -2.99 -1.70
CA TYR A 163 -8.63 -2.30 -2.66
C TYR A 163 -9.03 -0.83 -2.84
N ASN A 164 -8.29 0.06 -2.18
CA ASN A 164 -8.16 1.46 -2.55
C ASN A 164 -6.68 1.72 -2.87
N THR A 165 -6.36 2.54 -3.89
CA THR A 165 -4.98 2.83 -4.30
C THR A 165 -4.08 3.21 -3.12
N HIS A 166 -4.56 4.06 -2.20
CA HIS A 166 -3.77 4.43 -1.01
C HIS A 166 -3.50 3.23 -0.10
N VAL A 167 -4.52 2.40 0.16
CA VAL A 167 -4.43 1.22 1.01
C VAL A 167 -3.48 0.19 0.39
N HIS A 168 -3.53 0.01 -0.92
CA HIS A 168 -2.61 -0.84 -1.66
C HIS A 168 -1.16 -0.35 -1.56
N SER A 169 -0.90 0.94 -1.83
CA SER A 169 0.45 1.48 -1.74
C SER A 169 1.04 1.34 -0.33
N ILE A 170 0.22 1.51 0.72
CA ILE A 170 0.62 1.30 2.11
C ILE A 170 1.04 -0.14 2.37
N LYS A 171 0.27 -1.12 1.90
CA LYS A 171 0.62 -2.53 2.07
C LYS A 171 1.92 -2.86 1.37
N VAL A 172 2.10 -2.40 0.13
CA VAL A 172 3.34 -2.60 -0.63
C VAL A 172 4.54 -2.02 0.11
N GLY A 173 4.45 -0.79 0.60
CA GLY A 173 5.55 -0.18 1.35
C GLY A 173 5.90 -0.91 2.65
N TRP A 174 4.90 -1.30 3.45
CA TRP A 174 5.19 -1.99 4.72
C TRP A 174 5.65 -3.44 4.53
N ILE A 175 5.11 -4.16 3.56
CA ILE A 175 5.61 -5.50 3.20
C ILE A 175 7.04 -5.39 2.66
N LEU A 176 7.37 -4.35 1.90
CA LEU A 176 8.74 -4.10 1.45
C LEU A 176 9.69 -3.82 2.63
N ALA A 177 9.27 -3.03 3.61
CA ALA A 177 10.04 -2.77 4.82
C ALA A 177 10.37 -4.09 5.56
N ALA A 178 9.35 -4.93 5.76
CA ALA A 178 9.52 -6.23 6.38
C ALA A 178 10.44 -7.15 5.57
N PHE A 179 10.27 -7.19 4.25
CA PHE A 179 11.08 -7.99 3.35
C PHE A 179 12.56 -7.59 3.36
N ILE A 180 12.85 -6.28 3.31
CA ILE A 180 14.22 -5.77 3.39
C ILE A 180 14.83 -6.08 4.76
N ASN A 181 14.06 -5.94 5.84
CA ASN A 181 14.54 -6.23 7.19
C ASN A 181 14.89 -7.72 7.38
N ALA A 182 14.04 -8.63 6.90
CA ALA A 182 14.26 -10.07 6.94
C ALA A 182 15.47 -10.50 6.07
N ASN A 183 15.74 -9.78 4.98
CA ASN A 183 16.80 -10.07 4.01
C ASN A 183 17.94 -9.04 4.05
N LYS A 184 18.24 -8.50 5.23
CA LYS A 184 19.24 -7.43 5.41
C LYS A 184 20.63 -7.79 4.90
N ASP A 185 20.99 -9.08 4.82
CA ASP A 185 22.22 -9.60 4.23
C ASP A 185 22.34 -9.20 2.75
N LEU A 186 21.27 -9.43 1.98
CA LEU A 186 21.21 -9.17 0.55
C LEU A 186 21.20 -7.66 0.25
N PHE A 187 20.39 -6.91 0.99
CA PHE A 187 20.20 -5.49 0.75
C PHE A 187 21.40 -4.65 1.20
N LYS A 188 22.04 -4.97 2.34
CA LYS A 188 23.27 -4.27 2.76
C LYS A 188 24.46 -4.51 1.83
N ALA A 189 24.53 -5.68 1.20
CA ALA A 189 25.57 -5.95 0.20
C ALA A 189 25.39 -5.12 -1.09
N SER A 190 24.16 -4.66 -1.36
CA SER A 190 23.79 -4.00 -2.61
C SER A 190 23.76 -2.46 -2.50
N TYR A 191 23.73 -1.90 -1.29
CA TYR A 191 23.56 -0.47 -1.06
C TYR A 191 24.53 0.03 0.02
N ASP A 192 25.25 1.10 -0.29
CA ASP A 192 26.15 1.80 0.65
C ASP A 192 25.36 2.77 1.56
N LEU A 193 24.46 2.21 2.37
CA LEU A 193 23.63 2.92 3.33
C LEU A 193 23.50 2.10 4.62
N ASP A 194 23.33 2.78 5.75
CA ASP A 194 22.90 2.08 6.96
C ASP A 194 21.49 1.51 6.76
N LEU A 195 21.18 0.42 7.48
CA LEU A 195 19.92 -0.32 7.29
C LEU A 195 18.69 0.55 7.56
N LYS A 196 18.77 1.46 8.53
CA LYS A 196 17.63 2.29 8.93
C LYS A 196 17.31 3.29 7.82
N SER A 197 18.32 3.96 7.28
CA SER A 197 18.17 4.85 6.12
C SER A 197 17.66 4.11 4.88
N LEU A 198 18.22 2.93 4.59
CA LEU A 198 17.76 2.10 3.47
C LEU A 198 16.29 1.72 3.60
N LEU A 199 15.88 1.21 4.77
CA LEU A 199 14.50 0.86 5.06
C LEU A 199 13.58 2.07 4.92
N ILE A 200 13.94 3.24 5.48
CA ILE A 200 13.13 4.46 5.35
C ILE A 200 12.89 4.82 3.89
N LYS A 201 13.98 4.99 3.12
CA LYS A 201 13.89 5.47 1.73
C LYS A 201 13.26 4.44 0.79
N ALA A 202 13.53 3.14 0.99
CA ALA A 202 12.90 2.07 0.21
C ALA A 202 11.41 1.94 0.53
N THR A 203 11.01 2.05 1.79
CA THR A 203 9.59 2.03 2.21
C THR A 203 8.83 3.20 1.59
N VAL A 204 9.41 4.40 1.59
CA VAL A 204 8.83 5.57 0.89
C VAL A 204 8.68 5.28 -0.60
N ALA A 205 9.66 4.65 -1.25
CA ALA A 205 9.53 4.22 -2.64
C ALA A 205 8.36 3.25 -2.84
N GLY A 206 8.17 2.30 -1.92
CA GLY A 206 7.02 1.40 -1.91
C GLY A 206 5.67 2.12 -1.73
N PHE A 207 5.60 3.16 -0.90
CA PHE A 207 4.36 3.96 -0.79
C PHE A 207 4.08 4.83 -2.01
N MET A 208 5.13 5.28 -2.70
CA MET A 208 5.01 6.24 -3.80
C MET A 208 5.07 5.59 -5.19
N HIS A 209 5.24 4.26 -5.29
CA HIS A 209 5.42 3.57 -6.58
C HIS A 209 4.33 3.94 -7.60
N ASP A 210 3.10 4.04 -7.10
CA ASP A 210 1.88 4.22 -7.87
C ASP A 210 1.35 5.66 -7.89
N ILE A 211 2.06 6.64 -7.32
CA ILE A 211 1.56 8.02 -7.17
C ILE A 211 1.18 8.67 -8.51
N GLY A 212 1.84 8.30 -9.61
CA GLY A 212 1.52 8.76 -10.95
C GLY A 212 0.13 8.36 -11.45
N LYS A 213 -0.56 7.41 -10.78
CA LYS A 213 -1.95 7.06 -11.09
C LYS A 213 -2.90 8.26 -10.96
N ILE A 214 -2.56 9.29 -10.17
CA ILE A 214 -3.34 10.53 -10.07
C ILE A 214 -3.42 11.30 -11.40
N LYS A 215 -2.50 11.06 -12.34
CA LYS A 215 -2.50 11.68 -13.68
C LYS A 215 -3.22 10.82 -14.73
N ILE A 216 -3.70 9.63 -14.35
CA ILE A 216 -4.45 8.75 -15.25
C ILE A 216 -5.94 9.13 -15.22
N PRO A 217 -6.60 9.28 -16.39
CA PRO A 217 -8.02 9.60 -16.43
C PRO A 217 -8.86 8.60 -15.63
N GLU A 218 -9.76 9.10 -14.80
CA GLU A 218 -10.56 8.29 -13.88
C GLU A 218 -11.43 7.24 -14.62
N ASN A 219 -11.96 7.59 -15.80
CA ASN A 219 -12.74 6.69 -16.63
C ASN A 219 -11.91 5.51 -17.19
N ILE A 220 -10.60 5.66 -17.30
CA ILE A 220 -9.66 4.58 -17.68
C ILE A 220 -9.30 3.77 -16.44
N LEU A 221 -8.90 4.44 -15.36
CA LEU A 221 -8.43 3.80 -14.13
C LEU A 221 -9.54 2.94 -13.48
N ASN A 222 -10.79 3.41 -13.50
CA ASN A 222 -11.95 2.76 -12.88
C ASN A 222 -12.79 1.92 -13.88
N LYS A 223 -12.27 1.65 -15.09
CA LYS A 223 -13.00 0.91 -16.12
C LYS A 223 -13.32 -0.52 -15.65
N ARG A 224 -14.61 -0.90 -15.67
CA ARG A 224 -15.10 -2.23 -15.24
C ARG A 224 -14.90 -3.35 -16.29
N GLY A 225 -13.91 -3.22 -17.18
CA GLY A 225 -13.71 -4.11 -18.32
C GLY A 225 -12.26 -4.12 -18.79
N LYS A 226 -11.99 -4.82 -19.90
CA LYS A 226 -10.65 -4.83 -20.49
C LYS A 226 -10.28 -3.42 -20.99
N LEU A 227 -9.05 -3.01 -20.70
CA LEU A 227 -8.44 -1.84 -21.31
C LEU A 227 -8.13 -2.16 -22.78
N ASP A 228 -8.37 -1.22 -23.68
CA ASP A 228 -7.81 -1.27 -25.02
C ASP A 228 -6.31 -0.95 -25.00
N ASN A 229 -5.65 -1.03 -26.16
CA ASN A 229 -4.20 -0.83 -26.25
C ASN A 229 -3.77 0.58 -25.81
N LEU A 230 -4.55 1.61 -26.14
CA LEU A 230 -4.21 3.00 -25.81
C LEU A 230 -4.47 3.29 -24.34
N GLU A 231 -5.59 2.81 -23.81
CA GLU A 231 -5.91 2.85 -22.39
C GLU A 231 -4.83 2.12 -21.58
N TYR A 232 -4.37 0.97 -22.06
CA TYR A 232 -3.29 0.22 -21.44
C TYR A 232 -1.97 1.00 -21.43
N ILE A 233 -1.54 1.56 -22.57
CA ILE A 233 -0.35 2.43 -22.66
C ILE A 233 -0.49 3.65 -21.73
N THR A 234 -1.69 4.23 -21.64
CA THR A 234 -1.99 5.33 -20.74
C THR A 234 -1.79 4.91 -19.29
N VAL A 235 -2.32 3.75 -18.88
CA VAL A 235 -2.09 3.26 -17.50
C VAL A 235 -0.60 3.00 -17.26
N GLN A 236 0.15 2.46 -18.23
CA GLN A 236 1.59 2.22 -18.07
C GLN A 236 2.40 3.50 -17.83
N SER A 237 1.94 4.66 -18.32
CA SER A 237 2.65 5.92 -18.14
C SER A 237 2.66 6.43 -16.70
N HIS A 238 1.91 5.82 -15.77
CA HIS A 238 1.94 6.20 -14.36
C HIS A 238 3.35 6.10 -13.77
N THR A 239 4.21 5.18 -14.20
CA THR A 239 5.59 5.08 -13.69
C THR A 239 6.40 6.34 -14.01
N SER A 240 6.23 6.86 -15.23
CA SER A 240 6.87 8.10 -15.68
C SER A 240 6.23 9.32 -15.02
N TYR A 241 4.91 9.32 -14.80
CA TYR A 241 4.25 10.36 -14.03
C TYR A 241 4.69 10.37 -12.56
N SER A 242 4.90 9.20 -11.94
CA SER A 242 5.45 9.10 -10.59
C SER A 242 6.81 9.78 -10.51
N LEU A 243 7.69 9.52 -11.49
CA LEU A 243 9.00 10.16 -11.56
C LEU A 243 8.90 11.68 -11.73
N SER A 244 8.01 12.16 -12.60
CA SER A 244 7.79 13.59 -12.82
C SER A 244 7.28 14.28 -11.55
N LEU A 245 6.33 13.65 -10.84
CA LEU A 245 5.77 14.19 -9.60
C LEU A 245 6.81 14.23 -8.48
N LEU A 246 7.72 13.27 -8.43
CA LEU A 246 8.70 13.14 -7.37
C LEU A 246 10.05 13.79 -7.70
N PHE A 247 10.18 14.46 -8.83
CA PHE A 247 11.47 14.97 -9.31
C PHE A 247 12.18 15.89 -8.30
N GLU A 248 11.43 16.78 -7.64
CA GLU A 248 11.96 17.71 -6.64
C GLU A 248 11.72 17.23 -5.19
N SER A 249 11.33 15.98 -5.01
CA SER A 249 10.91 15.45 -3.72
C SER A 249 12.08 15.20 -2.74
N GLY A 250 13.31 15.21 -3.23
CA GLY A 250 14.52 14.90 -2.45
C GLY A 250 14.78 13.40 -2.26
N LEU A 251 14.00 12.53 -2.91
CA LEU A 251 14.24 11.08 -2.86
C LEU A 251 15.57 10.71 -3.53
N PRO A 252 16.32 9.75 -2.95
CA PRO A 252 17.58 9.31 -3.53
C PRO A 252 17.35 8.58 -4.86
N LYS A 253 18.37 8.59 -5.71
CA LYS A 253 18.32 8.00 -7.05
C LYS A 253 17.80 6.56 -7.07
N PHE A 254 18.23 5.71 -6.13
CA PHE A 254 17.80 4.31 -6.11
C PHE A 254 16.29 4.18 -5.82
N ALA A 255 15.72 5.05 -4.98
CA ALA A 255 14.29 5.07 -4.68
C ALA A 255 13.50 5.52 -5.93
N MET A 256 13.98 6.56 -6.62
CA MET A 256 13.39 7.02 -7.88
C MET A 256 13.44 5.93 -8.97
N GLN A 257 14.55 5.20 -9.07
CA GLN A 257 14.68 4.05 -9.97
C GLN A 257 13.75 2.91 -9.58
N ALA A 258 13.60 2.62 -8.29
CA ALA A 258 12.67 1.61 -7.80
C ALA A 258 11.22 1.93 -8.22
N ILE A 259 10.82 3.18 -8.06
CA ILE A 259 9.49 3.68 -8.47
C ILE A 259 9.32 3.62 -9.99
N LEU A 260 10.32 3.99 -10.78
CA LEU A 260 10.20 3.98 -12.24
C LEU A 260 10.11 2.56 -12.82
N TYR A 261 10.86 1.62 -12.25
CA TYR A 261 11.08 0.28 -12.81
C TYR A 261 10.33 -0.84 -12.09
N HIS A 262 9.39 -0.53 -11.17
CA HIS A 262 8.66 -1.55 -10.41
C HIS A 262 7.74 -2.45 -11.26
N HIS A 263 7.56 -2.14 -12.55
CA HIS A 263 6.85 -2.99 -13.51
C HIS A 263 7.77 -3.62 -14.57
N GLU A 264 9.08 -3.52 -14.40
CA GLU A 264 10.03 -4.31 -15.18
C GLU A 264 9.95 -5.78 -14.74
N SER A 265 10.18 -6.68 -15.69
CA SER A 265 10.12 -8.13 -15.48
C SER A 265 11.45 -8.74 -15.88
N GLU A 266 11.91 -9.78 -15.17
CA GLU A 266 13.24 -10.39 -15.40
C GLU A 266 13.53 -10.76 -16.85
N ASP A 267 12.51 -11.18 -17.59
CA ASP A 267 12.60 -11.58 -19.01
C ASP A 267 12.57 -10.40 -20.00
N GLY A 268 12.34 -9.19 -19.52
CA GLY A 268 12.22 -7.94 -20.27
C GLY A 268 10.86 -7.73 -20.95
N SER A 269 9.84 -8.49 -20.55
CA SER A 269 8.46 -8.26 -21.01
C SER A 269 7.76 -7.09 -20.28
N GLY A 270 8.41 -6.56 -19.24
CA GLY A 270 7.95 -5.44 -18.43
C GLY A 270 8.05 -4.07 -19.11
N TYR A 271 7.84 -3.02 -18.32
CA TYR A 271 7.84 -1.62 -18.76
C TYR A 271 8.37 -0.71 -17.64
N PRO A 272 8.81 0.53 -17.94
CA PRO A 272 8.74 1.25 -19.22
C PRO A 272 9.83 0.93 -20.25
N CYS A 273 10.98 0.40 -19.82
CA CYS A 273 12.19 0.26 -20.63
C CYS A 273 12.45 -1.18 -21.11
N GLY A 274 11.78 -2.19 -20.55
CA GLY A 274 12.00 -3.59 -20.93
C GLY A 274 13.36 -4.11 -20.44
N LEU A 275 13.75 -3.66 -19.24
CA LEU A 275 15.01 -4.06 -18.59
C LEU A 275 14.99 -5.56 -18.28
N LYS A 276 16.17 -6.19 -18.28
CA LYS A 276 16.32 -7.64 -18.05
C LYS A 276 17.31 -7.92 -16.93
N GLY A 277 17.02 -8.94 -16.12
CA GLY A 277 17.97 -9.44 -15.15
C GLY A 277 18.50 -8.34 -14.21
N ASP A 278 19.82 -8.27 -14.12
CA ASP A 278 20.56 -7.35 -13.27
C ASP A 278 20.47 -5.87 -13.68
N GLN A 279 19.84 -5.57 -14.83
CA GLN A 279 19.54 -4.19 -15.21
C GLN A 279 18.43 -3.59 -14.34
N ILE A 280 17.58 -4.43 -13.74
CA ILE A 280 16.48 -4.00 -12.88
C ILE A 280 17.03 -3.79 -11.47
N PRO A 281 16.87 -2.60 -10.85
CA PRO A 281 17.30 -2.36 -9.49
C PRO A 281 16.67 -3.36 -8.51
N LEU A 282 17.45 -3.83 -7.53
CA LEU A 282 17.00 -4.83 -6.55
C LEU A 282 15.70 -4.43 -5.83
N ILE A 283 15.57 -3.16 -5.41
CA ILE A 283 14.35 -2.67 -4.77
C ILE A 283 13.16 -2.63 -5.76
N ALA A 284 13.38 -2.34 -7.05
CA ALA A 284 12.32 -2.45 -8.06
C ALA A 284 11.84 -3.90 -8.22
N LYS A 285 12.77 -4.88 -8.26
CA LYS A 285 12.41 -6.31 -8.29
C LYS A 285 11.59 -6.71 -7.07
N ALA A 286 11.96 -6.22 -5.89
CA ALA A 286 11.23 -6.47 -4.65
C ALA A 286 9.81 -5.86 -4.68
N ILE A 287 9.68 -4.59 -5.09
CA ILE A 287 8.36 -3.96 -5.26
C ILE A 287 7.53 -4.72 -6.28
N HIS A 288 8.09 -5.18 -7.40
CA HIS A 288 7.37 -5.93 -8.43
C HIS A 288 6.73 -7.22 -7.86
N ILE A 289 7.49 -7.99 -7.09
CA ILE A 289 7.00 -9.22 -6.43
C ILE A 289 5.85 -8.87 -5.48
N ILE A 290 6.06 -7.86 -4.63
CA ILE A 290 5.10 -7.47 -3.59
C ILE A 290 3.82 -6.88 -4.20
N ASP A 291 3.94 -6.03 -5.21
CA ASP A 291 2.82 -5.42 -5.93
C ASP A 291 1.94 -6.49 -6.59
N VAL A 292 2.55 -7.46 -7.29
CA VAL A 292 1.79 -8.56 -7.89
C VAL A 292 1.10 -9.41 -6.82
N PHE A 293 1.81 -9.74 -5.73
CA PHE A 293 1.23 -10.49 -4.63
C PHE A 293 0.01 -9.77 -4.04
N GLU A 294 0.14 -8.48 -3.72
CA GLU A 294 -0.94 -7.64 -3.21
C GLU A 294 -2.11 -7.52 -4.21
N ALA A 295 -1.83 -7.39 -5.50
CA ALA A 295 -2.87 -7.32 -6.53
C ALA A 295 -3.64 -8.66 -6.71
N LEU A 296 -3.02 -9.79 -6.33
CA LEU A 296 -3.67 -11.10 -6.34
C LEU A 296 -4.50 -11.33 -5.07
N THR A 297 -4.02 -10.90 -3.92
CA THR A 297 -4.66 -11.11 -2.61
C THR A 297 -5.68 -10.04 -2.22
N ALA A 298 -5.68 -8.86 -2.85
CA ALA A 298 -6.65 -7.81 -2.55
C ALA A 298 -8.07 -8.11 -3.07
N GLU A 299 -9.07 -7.78 -2.25
CA GLU A 299 -10.48 -7.82 -2.65
C GLU A 299 -10.84 -6.61 -3.53
N ARG A 300 -11.42 -6.87 -4.71
CA ARG A 300 -11.89 -5.83 -5.63
C ARG A 300 -13.36 -6.08 -5.96
N PRO A 301 -14.17 -5.04 -6.25
CA PRO A 301 -15.60 -5.20 -6.58
C PRO A 301 -15.91 -6.19 -7.71
N TYR A 302 -14.94 -6.48 -8.59
CA TYR A 302 -15.08 -7.40 -9.73
C TYR A 302 -14.18 -8.64 -9.65
N LYS A 303 -13.41 -8.82 -8.57
CA LYS A 303 -12.46 -9.93 -8.43
C LYS A 303 -12.39 -10.37 -6.96
N LYS A 304 -12.75 -11.63 -6.73
CA LYS A 304 -12.57 -12.27 -5.42
C LYS A 304 -11.07 -12.35 -5.11
N ALA A 305 -10.70 -11.95 -3.90
CA ALA A 305 -9.35 -12.10 -3.37
C ALA A 305 -8.89 -13.57 -3.44
N LYS A 306 -7.64 -13.77 -3.87
CA LYS A 306 -6.97 -15.08 -3.76
C LYS A 306 -6.37 -15.22 -2.37
N THR A 307 -6.31 -16.46 -1.87
CA THR A 307 -5.52 -16.71 -0.67
C THR A 307 -4.03 -16.44 -0.96
N PRO A 308 -3.22 -16.09 0.05
CA PRO A 308 -1.76 -15.96 -0.09
C PRO A 308 -1.11 -17.17 -0.76
N PHE A 309 -1.55 -18.38 -0.40
CA PHE A 309 -1.09 -19.62 -1.01
C PHE A 309 -1.43 -19.69 -2.51
N GLU A 310 -2.68 -19.42 -2.89
CA GLU A 310 -3.08 -19.40 -4.30
C GLU A 310 -2.31 -18.34 -5.10
N ALA A 311 -2.11 -17.14 -4.52
CA ALA A 311 -1.38 -16.05 -5.16
C ALA A 311 0.06 -16.46 -5.46
N LEU A 312 0.76 -17.06 -4.49
CA LEU A 312 2.13 -17.53 -4.66
C LEU A 312 2.23 -18.68 -5.68
N ARG A 313 1.27 -19.61 -5.71
CA ARG A 313 1.22 -20.66 -6.76
C ARG A 313 1.12 -20.06 -8.16
N ILE A 314 0.26 -19.04 -8.35
CA ILE A 314 0.15 -18.31 -9.61
C ILE A 314 1.46 -17.64 -9.99
N MET A 315 2.10 -16.97 -9.02
CA MET A 315 3.37 -16.28 -9.20
C MET A 315 4.50 -17.25 -9.55
N MET A 316 4.49 -18.47 -9.00
CA MET A 316 5.48 -19.53 -9.26
C MET A 316 5.24 -20.35 -10.54
N GLY A 317 4.24 -19.99 -11.35
CA GLY A 317 4.08 -20.59 -12.68
C GLY A 317 2.83 -21.45 -12.85
N GLU A 318 1.98 -21.56 -11.83
CA GLU A 318 0.73 -22.29 -11.97
C GLU A 318 -0.35 -21.42 -12.58
N ASN A 319 -0.71 -21.67 -13.83
CA ASN A 319 -1.79 -20.90 -14.44
C ASN A 319 -3.15 -21.41 -13.89
N PRO A 320 -3.88 -20.59 -13.12
CA PRO A 320 -5.13 -20.99 -12.47
C PRO A 320 -6.28 -21.11 -13.47
N GLN A 321 -6.06 -20.71 -14.73
CA GLN A 321 -6.99 -20.82 -15.84
C GLN A 321 -6.66 -21.99 -16.76
N VAL A 322 -5.62 -22.80 -16.50
CA VAL A 322 -5.26 -23.95 -17.35
C VAL A 322 -6.46 -24.86 -17.58
N GLU A 323 -7.22 -25.17 -16.55
CA GLU A 323 -8.42 -26.00 -16.69
C GLU A 323 -9.53 -25.33 -17.52
N VAL A 324 -9.76 -24.03 -17.31
CA VAL A 324 -10.74 -23.25 -18.08
C VAL A 324 -10.32 -23.12 -19.54
N LEU A 325 -9.03 -22.91 -19.81
CA LEU A 325 -8.45 -22.83 -21.14
C LEU A 325 -8.49 -24.19 -21.85
N ASN A 326 -8.18 -25.28 -21.14
CA ASN A 326 -8.29 -26.64 -21.66
C ASN A 326 -9.74 -26.96 -22.05
N LYS A 327 -10.71 -26.54 -21.22
CA LYS A 327 -12.13 -26.68 -21.52
C LYS A 327 -12.55 -25.83 -22.72
N PHE A 328 -12.10 -24.58 -22.79
CA PHE A 328 -12.39 -23.69 -23.92
C PHE A 328 -11.75 -24.18 -25.22
N GLU A 329 -10.56 -24.78 -25.16
CA GLU A 329 -9.88 -25.36 -26.31
C GLU A 329 -10.57 -26.64 -26.78
N GLN A 330 -11.06 -27.48 -25.86
CA GLN A 330 -11.94 -28.61 -26.21
C GLN A 330 -13.23 -28.13 -26.89
N GLU A 331 -13.89 -27.11 -26.34
CA GLU A 331 -15.11 -26.52 -26.91
C GLU A 331 -14.85 -25.86 -28.29
N ALA A 332 -13.71 -25.19 -28.47
CA ALA A 332 -13.30 -24.58 -29.73
C ALA A 332 -12.95 -25.63 -30.80
N ARG A 333 -12.29 -26.74 -30.42
CA ARG A 333 -12.02 -27.87 -31.32
C ARG A 333 -13.30 -28.59 -31.76
N GLN A 334 -14.34 -28.56 -30.92
CA GLN A 334 -15.66 -29.10 -31.23
C GLN A 334 -16.50 -28.16 -32.11
N ASN A 335 -16.30 -26.84 -32.00
CA ASN A 335 -17.00 -25.82 -32.79
C ASN A 335 -16.21 -25.41 -34.06
N LYS A 336 -16.45 -26.10 -35.18
CA LYS A 336 -15.89 -25.76 -36.51
C LYS A 336 -16.56 -24.52 -37.16
N LYS A 337 -16.33 -23.31 -36.65
CA LYS A 337 -16.66 -22.07 -37.41
C LYS A 337 -15.41 -21.49 -38.07
N ALA A 338 -15.49 -21.25 -39.37
CA ALA A 338 -14.40 -20.65 -40.15
C ALA A 338 -14.17 -19.17 -39.77
N PRO A 339 -12.92 -18.66 -39.84
CA PRO A 339 -12.63 -17.26 -39.57
C PRO A 339 -13.19 -16.36 -40.67
N ILE A 340 -13.72 -15.19 -40.30
CA ILE A 340 -14.22 -14.16 -41.22
C ILE A 340 -13.03 -13.32 -41.72
N GLU A 341 -12.80 -13.27 -43.02
CA GLU A 341 -11.83 -12.37 -43.65
C GLU A 341 -12.41 -10.95 -43.80
N ALA A 342 -11.64 -9.94 -43.39
CA ALA A 342 -12.01 -8.53 -43.54
C ALA A 342 -11.33 -7.91 -44.77
N ILE A 343 -12.13 -7.26 -45.61
CA ILE A 343 -11.69 -6.53 -46.82
C ILE A 343 -11.32 -5.10 -46.42
N VAL A 344 -10.14 -4.62 -46.86
CA VAL A 344 -9.72 -3.21 -46.71
C VAL A 344 -9.67 -2.53 -48.08
N ARG A 345 -10.17 -1.28 -48.19
CA ARG A 345 -10.05 -0.44 -49.40
C ARG A 345 -9.39 0.92 -49.11
N ASN A 346 -8.37 1.19 -49.95
CA ASN A 346 -7.81 2.44 -50.48
C ASN A 346 -6.83 3.28 -49.64
N GLU A 347 -5.67 3.62 -50.25
CA GLU A 347 -4.37 3.92 -49.61
C GLU A 347 -3.89 5.39 -49.64
N ARG A 348 -4.74 6.41 -49.84
CA ARG A 348 -4.25 7.79 -50.07
C ARG A 348 -4.88 8.87 -49.19
N ASP A 349 -4.70 8.80 -47.87
CA ASP A 349 -5.23 9.82 -46.94
C ASP A 349 -4.22 10.17 -45.83
N VAL A 350 -4.16 11.44 -45.39
CA VAL A 350 -3.31 11.89 -44.25
C VAL A 350 -3.72 11.18 -42.95
N LYS A 351 -4.98 10.70 -42.91
CA LYS A 351 -5.49 9.75 -41.92
C LYS A 351 -4.69 8.45 -41.85
N ILE A 352 -4.12 7.98 -42.97
CA ILE A 352 -3.32 6.75 -43.05
C ILE A 352 -1.98 6.90 -42.36
N GLN A 353 -1.38 8.10 -42.32
CA GLN A 353 -0.12 8.30 -41.60
C GLN A 353 -0.32 8.24 -40.08
N ARG A 354 -1.38 8.91 -39.57
CA ARG A 354 -1.81 8.76 -38.16
C ARG A 354 -2.31 7.35 -37.84
N LEU A 355 -2.99 6.69 -38.77
CA LEU A 355 -3.35 5.27 -38.64
C LEU A 355 -2.14 4.37 -38.69
N LYS A 356 -1.08 4.67 -39.45
CA LYS A 356 0.16 3.88 -39.51
C LYS A 356 0.98 4.03 -38.23
N GLU A 357 1.05 5.22 -37.65
CA GLU A 357 1.64 5.43 -36.31
C GLU A 357 0.83 4.70 -35.23
N ARG A 358 -0.51 4.83 -35.28
CA ARG A 358 -1.41 4.10 -34.37
C ARG A 358 -1.36 2.59 -34.59
N MET A 359 -1.24 2.12 -35.83
CA MET A 359 -1.09 0.71 -36.20
C MET A 359 0.27 0.19 -35.80
N MET A 360 1.36 0.95 -35.92
CA MET A 360 2.67 0.55 -35.41
C MET A 360 2.63 0.40 -33.89
N LEU A 361 2.04 1.36 -33.17
CA LEU A 361 1.83 1.27 -31.72
C LEU A 361 0.89 0.11 -31.35
N GLU A 362 -0.20 -0.10 -32.09
CA GLU A 362 -1.13 -1.21 -31.90
C GLU A 362 -0.52 -2.56 -32.28
N GLU A 363 0.40 -2.61 -33.23
CA GLU A 363 1.10 -3.81 -33.69
C GLU A 363 2.24 -4.18 -32.74
N GLU A 364 2.95 -3.19 -32.20
CA GLU A 364 3.90 -3.38 -31.11
C GLU A 364 3.17 -3.79 -29.82
N ALA A 365 2.04 -3.16 -29.51
CA ALA A 365 1.15 -3.57 -28.43
C ALA A 365 0.59 -4.98 -28.68
N LYS A 366 0.18 -5.33 -29.90
CA LYS A 366 -0.25 -6.69 -30.27
C LYS A 366 0.87 -7.69 -30.13
N LYS A 367 2.10 -7.39 -30.57
CA LYS A 367 3.27 -8.27 -30.38
C LYS A 367 3.53 -8.49 -28.89
N ARG A 368 3.41 -7.45 -28.06
CA ARG A 368 3.52 -7.56 -26.58
C ARG A 368 2.36 -8.35 -25.97
N VAL A 369 1.14 -8.20 -26.48
CA VAL A 369 -0.05 -9.00 -26.08
C VAL A 369 0.08 -10.45 -26.52
N GLU A 370 0.62 -10.72 -27.70
CA GLU A 370 0.84 -12.06 -28.25
C GLU A 370 1.98 -12.79 -27.53
N VAL A 371 3.04 -12.07 -27.15
CA VAL A 371 4.05 -12.55 -26.20
C VAL A 371 3.40 -12.85 -24.85
N ARG A 372 2.54 -11.97 -24.31
CA ARG A 372 1.75 -12.24 -23.10
C ARG A 372 0.82 -13.45 -23.22
N LEU A 373 0.23 -13.69 -24.39
CA LEU A 373 -0.59 -14.86 -24.68
C LEU A 373 0.25 -16.14 -24.77
N LYS A 374 1.50 -16.07 -25.23
CA LYS A 374 2.46 -17.20 -25.19
C LYS A 374 3.02 -17.46 -23.79
N LEU A 375 3.11 -16.42 -22.96
CA LEU A 375 3.45 -16.50 -21.54
C LEU A 375 2.28 -17.01 -20.68
N ARG A 376 1.04 -16.97 -21.20
CA ARG A 376 -0.20 -17.50 -20.59
C ARG A 376 -0.06 -18.95 -20.15
N ASP A 377 0.69 -19.78 -20.87
CA ASP A 377 0.82 -21.21 -20.58
C ASP A 377 1.92 -21.52 -19.54
N ARG A 378 2.70 -20.52 -19.08
CA ARG A 378 3.87 -20.70 -18.19
C ARG A 378 3.70 -20.07 -16.79
N GLY A 379 2.52 -19.53 -16.47
CA GLY A 379 2.27 -18.71 -15.27
C GLY A 379 3.23 -17.52 -15.18
N MET A 380 3.40 -16.89 -14.01
CA MET A 380 4.18 -15.62 -13.91
C MET A 380 5.65 -15.80 -13.51
N ALA A 381 6.14 -17.03 -13.34
CA ALA A 381 7.47 -17.29 -12.79
C ALA A 381 8.63 -16.62 -13.55
N HIS A 382 8.47 -16.44 -14.86
CA HIS A 382 9.45 -15.82 -15.74
C HIS A 382 9.57 -14.30 -15.53
N CYS A 383 8.61 -13.67 -14.85
CA CYS A 383 8.64 -12.24 -14.55
C CYS A 383 9.55 -11.91 -13.35
N PHE A 384 9.88 -12.90 -12.52
CA PHE A 384 10.47 -12.66 -11.20
C PHE A 384 11.85 -13.29 -11.03
N ASP A 385 12.69 -12.62 -10.26
CA ASP A 385 13.95 -13.19 -9.81
C ASP A 385 13.67 -14.39 -8.91
N LYS A 386 14.23 -15.55 -9.25
CA LYS A 386 13.93 -16.81 -8.57
C LYS A 386 14.38 -16.82 -7.11
N GLU A 387 15.55 -16.25 -6.84
CA GLU A 387 16.11 -16.20 -5.49
C GLU A 387 15.34 -15.19 -4.64
N LEU A 388 15.00 -14.03 -5.22
CA LEU A 388 14.20 -13.02 -4.55
C LEU A 388 12.78 -13.51 -4.24
N MET A 389 12.15 -14.23 -5.18
CA MET A 389 10.84 -14.86 -4.96
C MET A 389 10.89 -15.88 -3.83
N LYS A 390 11.93 -16.74 -3.80
CA LYS A 390 12.12 -17.71 -2.72
C LYS A 390 12.25 -17.03 -1.37
N ARG A 391 13.07 -15.98 -1.29
CA ARG A 391 13.22 -15.17 -0.07
C ARG A 391 11.90 -14.53 0.35
N PHE A 392 11.11 -14.04 -0.61
CA PHE A 392 9.81 -13.44 -0.33
C PHE A 392 8.83 -14.45 0.28
N ILE A 393 8.76 -15.67 -0.28
CA ILE A 393 7.92 -16.75 0.26
C ILE A 393 8.33 -17.09 1.69
N ILE A 394 9.64 -17.21 1.96
CA ILE A 394 10.16 -17.47 3.31
C ILE A 394 9.74 -16.36 4.26
N THR A 395 9.95 -15.09 3.89
CA THR A 395 9.56 -13.94 4.72
C THR A 395 8.07 -13.93 5.05
N ILE A 396 7.20 -14.16 4.08
CA ILE A 396 5.76 -14.16 4.34
C ILE A 396 5.36 -15.36 5.23
N ASN A 397 6.00 -16.51 5.09
CA ASN A 397 5.70 -17.69 5.92
C ASN A 397 6.19 -17.57 7.38
N GLU A 398 7.01 -16.57 7.73
CA GLU A 398 7.40 -16.34 9.14
C GLU A 398 6.21 -15.93 10.00
N SER A 399 5.15 -15.36 9.40
CA SER A 399 3.90 -15.13 10.10
C SER A 399 3.06 -16.41 10.14
N LYS A 400 2.67 -16.81 11.35
CA LYS A 400 1.73 -17.94 11.58
C LYS A 400 0.37 -17.74 10.91
N SER A 401 0.06 -16.51 10.48
CA SER A 401 -1.15 -16.18 9.72
C SER A 401 -1.13 -16.75 8.30
N PHE A 402 0.05 -17.10 7.77
CA PHE A 402 0.21 -17.67 6.44
C PHE A 402 0.67 -19.13 6.56
N ASN A 403 -0.26 -20.08 6.43
CA ASN A 403 0.13 -21.49 6.30
C ASN A 403 0.67 -21.73 4.88
N LEU A 404 2.00 -21.59 4.69
CA LEU A 404 2.68 -21.77 3.41
C LEU A 404 3.72 -22.90 3.45
N SER A 405 3.64 -23.81 4.43
CA SER A 405 4.62 -24.89 4.61
C SER A 405 4.76 -25.83 3.41
N GLU A 406 3.77 -25.86 2.51
CA GLU A 406 3.80 -26.64 1.27
C GLU A 406 4.53 -25.95 0.10
N LEU A 407 4.93 -24.68 0.25
CA LEU A 407 5.62 -23.89 -0.79
C LEU A 407 7.13 -23.71 -0.55
N ILE A 408 7.61 -23.99 0.67
CA ILE A 408 9.01 -23.89 1.10
C ILE A 408 9.66 -25.27 1.01
#